data_AF-M7Z0U6-F1
#
_entry.id   AF-M7Z0U6-F1
#
_cell.length_a   1.000
_cell.length_b   1.000
_cell.length_c   1.000
_cell.angle_alpha   90.00
_cell.angle_beta   90.00
_cell.angle_gamma   90.00
#
_symmetry.space_group_name_H-M   'P 1'
#
loop_
_entity.id
_entity.type
_entity.pdbx_description
1 polymer ?
#
loop_
_entity_poly.entity_id
_entity_poly.type
_entity_poly.pdbx_seq_one_letter_code
_entity_poly.pdbx_strand_id
1 'polypeptide(L)'
;MDAYADRVGRSVLLELISTETDPRKGGPKKSKKSKLVGWFEKRDVKAELVVYTAEFTVDAAFGEPGAVTVLNQHQLEFFIESILVEGFPSGPAHFTCNSWVQPTRVDPAPRVFFTNRPYLPSKTPPGLRELRRRELKELRGSGTGVRKITDRAYDYDVYNDLGNPDKGAGVEYPEPIYVSRDEEFEEGKNEMLSEGAIKALLHNFMPLLVSSVSPDSRDFAGFHDVDNLFKEGLRLKQALHDQLFQKIPFVRKIQENSEGLLRYDTPDIIKKDKFAWLRDDEFARQALAGINPVNIERLQVFPPVSKLDPAVYGPPESAITEEHIIGNLDGMSVQQALEENKLYMLDYHDIFMPFLDRINSLDGRKAYGTRTLFFLTAGGTLKPIAIELCLPPMTDDCKRAKRVFTPPADATSIWLWQLAKAHVCSNDAGVHQLINHWYASLNIPIQNSHCRRWWQTN
;
A
#
# COMPACT_ATOMS: atom_id res chain seq x y z
N MET A 1 13.87 9.43 -37.14
CA MET A 1 12.88 10.28 -37.83
C MET A 1 12.58 11.57 -37.05
N ASP A 2 12.81 11.63 -35.73
CA ASP A 2 12.53 12.81 -34.91
C ASP A 2 13.37 14.05 -35.24
N ALA A 3 14.66 13.87 -35.54
CA ALA A 3 15.57 14.99 -35.79
C ALA A 3 15.19 15.91 -36.99
N TYR A 4 14.42 15.40 -37.96
CA TYR A 4 13.93 16.19 -39.09
C TYR A 4 12.58 16.85 -38.77
N ALA A 5 11.74 16.21 -37.96
CA ALA A 5 10.46 16.76 -37.50
C ALA A 5 10.64 17.96 -36.55
N ASP A 6 11.67 17.91 -35.71
CA ASP A 6 12.05 19.01 -34.80
C ASP A 6 12.57 20.24 -35.54
N ARG A 7 13.24 20.02 -36.67
CA ARG A 7 13.79 21.07 -37.55
C ARG A 7 12.72 21.73 -38.43
N VAL A 8 11.56 21.07 -38.62
CA VAL A 8 10.46 21.49 -39.53
C VAL A 8 9.29 22.17 -38.81
N GLY A 9 9.41 22.44 -37.51
CA GLY A 9 8.48 23.34 -36.82
C GLY A 9 7.43 22.68 -35.94
N ARG A 10 7.52 21.37 -35.68
CA ARG A 10 6.80 20.72 -34.57
C ARG A 10 7.33 21.28 -33.26
N SER A 11 6.45 21.81 -32.42
CA SER A 11 6.86 22.56 -31.23
C SER A 11 5.87 22.45 -30.09
N VAL A 12 6.33 22.77 -28.89
CA VAL A 12 5.49 22.99 -27.73
C VAL A 12 4.98 24.42 -27.79
N LEU A 13 3.65 24.57 -27.85
CA LEU A 13 3.00 25.88 -27.88
C LEU A 13 2.36 26.18 -26.52
N LEU A 14 2.63 27.37 -25.99
CA LEU A 14 2.08 27.85 -24.73
C LEU A 14 1.13 29.03 -25.00
N GLU A 15 0.00 29.09 -24.29
CA GLU A 15 -0.93 30.22 -24.36
C GLU A 15 -1.34 30.63 -22.93
N LEU A 16 -1.10 31.89 -22.57
CA LEU A 16 -1.52 32.42 -21.27
C LEU A 16 -3.00 32.75 -21.30
N ILE A 17 -3.67 32.43 -20.20
CA ILE A 17 -5.08 32.71 -19.97
C ILE A 17 -5.19 33.61 -18.75
N SER A 18 -5.89 34.73 -18.93
CA SER A 18 -6.14 35.70 -17.86
C SER A 18 -7.17 35.21 -16.85
N THR A 19 -7.07 35.73 -15.63
CA THR A 19 -8.12 35.68 -14.61
C THR A 19 -9.38 36.46 -15.00
N GLU A 20 -9.26 37.38 -15.96
CA GLU A 20 -10.33 38.26 -16.45
C GLU A 20 -10.96 37.78 -17.76
N THR A 21 -12.21 38.20 -18.00
CA THR A 21 -12.94 37.94 -19.24
C THR A 21 -12.78 39.09 -20.24
N ASP A 22 -12.80 38.76 -21.53
CA ASP A 22 -12.92 39.70 -22.63
C ASP A 22 -14.40 40.13 -22.74
N PRO A 23 -14.74 41.41 -22.49
CA PRO A 23 -16.12 41.89 -22.53
C PRO A 23 -16.78 41.76 -23.92
N ARG A 24 -15.99 41.69 -25.00
CA ARG A 24 -16.49 41.59 -26.37
C ARG A 24 -16.75 40.14 -26.79
N LYS A 25 -15.92 39.20 -26.30
CA LYS A 25 -15.98 37.78 -26.68
C LYS A 25 -16.69 36.89 -25.66
N GLY A 26 -16.90 37.37 -24.44
CA GLY A 26 -17.55 36.62 -23.35
C GLY A 26 -16.72 35.48 -22.74
N GLY A 27 -15.51 35.22 -23.25
CA GLY A 27 -14.56 34.22 -22.74
C GLY A 27 -13.35 34.85 -22.05
N PRO A 28 -12.39 34.06 -21.54
CA PRO A 28 -11.18 34.61 -20.96
C PRO A 28 -10.35 35.40 -21.98
N LYS A 29 -9.62 36.42 -21.49
CA LYS A 29 -8.54 37.05 -22.28
C LYS A 29 -7.40 36.04 -22.46
N LYS A 30 -6.85 35.97 -23.67
CA LYS A 30 -5.79 35.01 -24.04
C LYS A 30 -4.64 35.70 -24.72
N SER A 31 -3.41 35.25 -24.48
CA SER A 31 -2.26 35.69 -25.25
C SER A 31 -2.31 35.11 -26.66
N LYS A 32 -1.41 35.57 -27.54
CA LYS A 32 -1.05 34.76 -28.72
C LYS A 32 -0.32 33.49 -28.24
N LYS A 33 -0.43 32.40 -29.00
CA LYS A 33 0.37 31.20 -28.77
C LYS A 33 1.85 31.53 -28.94
N SER A 34 2.64 31.21 -27.93
CA SER A 34 4.09 31.33 -27.93
C SER A 34 4.73 29.97 -28.15
N LYS A 35 5.82 29.94 -28.92
CA LYS A 35 6.58 28.74 -29.23
C LYS A 35 7.76 28.63 -28.28
N LEU A 36 7.94 27.45 -27.71
CA LEU A 36 9.10 27.14 -26.88
C LEU A 36 10.39 27.20 -27.72
N VAL A 37 11.41 27.88 -27.20
CA VAL A 37 12.72 28.09 -27.84
C VAL A 37 13.75 27.14 -27.25
N GLY A 38 14.68 26.65 -28.06
CA GLY A 38 15.78 25.80 -27.58
C GLY A 38 15.43 24.32 -27.43
N TRP A 39 14.23 23.89 -27.87
CA TRP A 39 13.76 22.50 -27.71
C TRP A 39 14.71 21.49 -28.35
N PHE A 40 15.08 21.72 -29.61
CA PHE A 40 15.92 20.82 -30.39
C PHE A 40 17.37 20.85 -29.93
N GLU A 41 17.87 22.06 -29.61
CA GLU A 41 19.25 22.31 -29.22
C GLU A 41 19.61 21.63 -27.91
N LYS A 42 18.63 21.39 -27.03
CA LYS A 42 18.83 20.78 -25.71
C LYS A 42 18.44 19.30 -25.63
N ARG A 43 18.13 18.63 -26.75
CA ARG A 43 17.62 17.25 -26.77
C ARG A 43 18.57 16.20 -26.16
N ASP A 44 19.88 16.44 -26.26
CA ASP A 44 20.94 15.51 -25.82
C ASP A 44 21.53 15.92 -24.45
N VAL A 45 20.94 16.91 -23.79
CA VAL A 45 21.38 17.37 -22.46
C VAL A 45 20.99 16.31 -21.43
N LYS A 46 22.00 15.67 -20.83
CA LYS A 46 21.81 14.79 -19.67
C LYS A 46 21.82 15.62 -18.39
N ALA A 47 20.64 16.08 -17.99
CA ALA A 47 20.40 16.75 -16.72
C ALA A 47 19.08 16.25 -16.13
N GLU A 48 18.96 16.24 -14.80
CA GLU A 48 17.69 15.92 -14.12
C GLU A 48 16.59 16.92 -14.47
N LEU A 49 16.96 18.18 -14.74
CA LEU A 49 16.05 19.25 -15.15
C LEU A 49 16.62 20.00 -16.36
N VAL A 50 15.78 20.22 -17.37
CA VAL A 50 16.11 21.04 -18.55
C VAL A 50 15.16 22.24 -18.62
N VAL A 51 15.73 23.45 -18.57
CA VAL A 51 14.96 24.70 -18.61
C VAL A 51 14.83 25.19 -20.06
N TYR A 52 13.62 25.56 -20.46
CA TYR A 52 13.29 26.15 -21.74
C TYR A 52 12.64 27.53 -21.56
N THR A 53 12.72 28.38 -22.59
CA THR A 53 12.16 29.74 -22.55
C THR A 53 11.13 29.95 -23.66
N ALA A 54 10.12 30.77 -23.38
CA ALA A 54 9.11 31.21 -24.35
C ALA A 54 8.74 32.67 -24.03
N GLU A 55 8.52 33.48 -25.07
CA GLU A 55 8.18 34.90 -24.93
C GLU A 55 6.69 35.12 -25.21
N PHE A 56 5.99 35.79 -24.30
CA PHE A 56 4.57 36.09 -24.45
C PHE A 56 4.36 37.57 -24.75
N THR A 57 3.50 37.86 -25.74
CA THR A 57 2.97 39.21 -25.96
C THR A 57 1.51 39.25 -25.53
N VAL A 58 1.18 40.13 -24.59
CA VAL A 58 -0.16 40.34 -24.07
C VAL A 58 -0.57 41.81 -24.18
N ASP A 59 -1.88 42.06 -24.23
CA ASP A 59 -2.44 43.41 -24.21
C ASP A 59 -2.20 44.08 -22.84
N ALA A 60 -2.06 45.41 -22.79
CA ALA A 60 -1.87 46.13 -21.52
C ALA A 60 -3.04 45.91 -20.54
N ALA A 61 -4.25 45.67 -21.06
CA ALA A 61 -5.43 45.32 -20.28
C ALA A 61 -5.61 43.80 -20.12
N PHE A 62 -4.56 42.98 -20.30
CA PHE A 62 -4.66 41.53 -20.13
C PHE A 62 -5.03 41.11 -18.70
N GLY A 63 -4.65 41.92 -17.69
CA GLY A 63 -4.83 41.58 -16.28
C GLY A 63 -3.78 40.58 -15.80
N GLU A 64 -4.11 39.75 -14.81
CA GLU A 64 -3.21 38.75 -14.26
C GLU A 64 -3.34 37.39 -14.98
N PRO A 65 -2.22 36.71 -15.31
CA PRO A 65 -2.26 35.34 -15.81
C PRO A 65 -2.72 34.38 -14.71
N GLY A 66 -3.73 33.57 -15.01
CA GLY A 66 -4.31 32.61 -14.06
C GLY A 66 -4.20 31.14 -14.50
N ALA A 67 -4.00 30.90 -15.80
CA ALA A 67 -3.71 29.58 -16.34
C ALA A 67 -2.76 29.69 -17.55
N VAL A 68 -2.08 28.60 -17.86
CA VAL A 68 -1.32 28.41 -19.10
C VAL A 68 -1.81 27.13 -19.76
N THR A 69 -2.06 27.18 -21.06
CA THR A 69 -2.33 25.96 -21.84
C THR A 69 -1.09 25.55 -22.61
N VAL A 70 -0.82 24.25 -22.68
CA VAL A 70 0.33 23.65 -23.34
C VAL A 70 -0.16 22.67 -24.39
N LEU A 71 0.25 22.89 -25.64
CA LEU A 71 -0.05 22.00 -26.76
C LEU A 71 1.25 21.37 -27.26
N ASN A 72 1.36 20.06 -27.12
CA ASN A 72 2.54 19.29 -27.51
C ASN A 72 2.42 18.80 -28.96
N GLN A 73 2.93 19.56 -29.93
CA GLN A 73 2.98 19.11 -31.34
C GLN A 73 4.21 18.23 -31.64
N HIS A 74 5.00 17.88 -30.63
CA HIS A 74 6.12 16.94 -30.73
C HIS A 74 5.60 15.49 -30.75
N GLN A 75 6.47 14.53 -31.10
CA GLN A 75 6.06 13.12 -31.27
C GLN A 75 6.00 12.32 -29.96
N LEU A 76 6.82 12.72 -29.00
CA LEU A 76 6.97 12.11 -27.68
C LEU A 76 6.27 12.96 -26.62
N GLU A 77 5.72 12.28 -25.62
CA GLU A 77 5.30 12.94 -24.39
C GLU A 77 6.50 13.49 -23.63
N PHE A 78 6.26 14.44 -22.73
CA PHE A 78 7.27 14.95 -21.83
C PHE A 78 6.62 15.36 -20.51
N PHE A 79 7.40 15.34 -19.44
CA PHE A 79 6.97 15.76 -18.12
C PHE A 79 7.28 17.25 -17.90
N ILE A 80 6.31 18.01 -17.39
CA ILE A 80 6.51 19.39 -16.97
C ILE A 80 6.46 19.44 -15.45
N GLU A 81 7.57 19.85 -14.83
CA GLU A 81 7.61 20.10 -13.38
C GLU A 81 6.92 21.42 -13.04
N SER A 82 7.38 22.53 -13.65
CA SER A 82 6.83 23.85 -13.38
C SER A 82 6.99 24.82 -14.55
N ILE A 83 6.20 25.89 -14.53
CA ILE A 83 6.33 27.05 -15.43
C ILE A 83 6.39 28.31 -14.57
N LEU A 84 7.35 29.19 -14.86
CA LEU A 84 7.49 30.51 -14.26
C LEU A 84 7.29 31.58 -15.33
N VAL A 85 6.37 32.51 -15.09
CA VAL A 85 6.09 33.63 -15.99
C VAL A 85 6.36 34.94 -15.28
N GLU A 86 7.33 35.70 -15.79
CA GLU A 86 7.73 36.99 -15.24
C GLU A 86 7.24 38.17 -16.11
N GLY A 87 7.40 39.41 -15.63
CA GLY A 87 7.10 40.61 -16.40
C GLY A 87 5.68 41.20 -16.23
N PHE A 88 4.86 40.64 -15.33
CA PHE A 88 3.56 41.20 -14.96
C PHE A 88 3.66 42.14 -13.75
N PRO A 89 2.88 43.23 -13.68
CA PRO A 89 2.86 44.15 -12.52
C PRO A 89 2.50 43.48 -11.19
N SER A 90 1.75 42.37 -11.25
CA SER A 90 1.37 41.54 -10.11
C SER A 90 2.52 40.69 -9.53
N GLY A 91 3.72 40.76 -10.12
CA GLY A 91 4.83 39.87 -9.82
C GLY A 91 4.79 38.57 -10.64
N PRO A 92 5.77 37.66 -10.41
CA PRO A 92 5.87 36.41 -11.15
C PRO A 92 4.69 35.48 -10.88
N ALA A 93 4.20 34.83 -11.94
CA ALA A 93 3.17 33.80 -11.87
C ALA A 93 3.81 32.42 -11.92
N HIS A 94 3.56 31.63 -10.86
CA HIS A 94 4.09 30.29 -10.68
C HIS A 94 3.02 29.25 -10.99
N PHE A 95 3.37 28.26 -11.82
CA PHE A 95 2.54 27.12 -12.18
C PHE A 95 3.28 25.85 -11.76
N THR A 96 2.75 25.14 -10.76
CA THR A 96 3.27 23.83 -10.34
C THR A 96 2.51 22.77 -11.14
N CYS A 97 3.16 22.16 -12.12
CA CYS A 97 2.52 21.33 -13.12
C CYS A 97 2.57 19.86 -12.76
N ASN A 98 3.77 19.33 -12.47
CA ASN A 98 4.06 17.93 -12.15
C ASN A 98 3.22 16.92 -12.94
N SER A 99 3.27 17.00 -14.27
CA SER A 99 2.39 16.19 -15.12
C SER A 99 2.96 15.94 -16.51
N TRP A 100 2.58 14.80 -17.08
CA TRP A 100 2.89 14.41 -18.45
C TRP A 100 2.00 15.15 -19.45
N VAL A 101 2.60 15.68 -20.53
CA VAL A 101 1.88 16.32 -21.64
C VAL A 101 1.94 15.44 -22.89
N GLN A 102 0.79 14.89 -23.26
CA GLN A 102 0.67 13.97 -24.40
C GLN A 102 0.82 14.69 -25.75
N PRO A 103 1.45 14.04 -26.74
CA PRO A 103 1.48 14.51 -28.12
C PRO A 103 0.07 14.75 -28.68
N THR A 104 -0.08 15.72 -29.57
CA THR A 104 -1.38 16.01 -30.22
C THR A 104 -1.96 14.87 -31.05
N ARG A 105 -1.12 13.88 -31.42
CA ARG A 105 -1.56 12.65 -32.09
C ARG A 105 -2.28 11.68 -31.13
N VAL A 106 -2.04 11.81 -29.83
CA VAL A 106 -2.65 11.01 -28.76
C VAL A 106 -3.81 11.79 -28.15
N ASP A 107 -3.56 13.02 -27.71
CA ASP A 107 -4.57 13.93 -27.18
C ASP A 107 -4.48 15.28 -27.89
N PRO A 108 -5.42 15.62 -28.79
CA PRO A 108 -5.40 16.87 -29.52
C PRO A 108 -5.74 18.08 -28.64
N ALA A 109 -6.29 17.87 -27.44
CA ALA A 109 -6.66 18.97 -26.55
C ALA A 109 -5.40 19.56 -25.86
N PRO A 110 -5.32 20.89 -25.72
CA PRO A 110 -4.22 21.49 -24.97
C PRO A 110 -4.42 21.23 -23.47
N ARG A 111 -3.34 20.83 -22.80
CA ARG A 111 -3.31 20.63 -21.35
C ARG A 111 -3.32 21.97 -20.64
N VAL A 112 -4.08 22.09 -19.56
CA VAL A 112 -4.18 23.34 -18.79
C VAL A 112 -3.47 23.19 -17.45
N PHE A 113 -2.71 24.22 -17.07
CA PHE A 113 -2.08 24.34 -15.77
C PHE A 113 -2.52 25.67 -15.14
N PHE A 114 -2.92 25.64 -13.87
CA PHE A 114 -3.34 26.83 -13.13
C PHE A 114 -2.18 27.38 -12.30
N THR A 115 -2.21 28.68 -12.01
CA THR A 115 -1.27 29.25 -11.04
C THR A 115 -1.44 28.58 -9.67
N ASN A 116 -0.40 28.59 -8.85
CA ASN A 116 -0.43 28.08 -7.46
C ASN A 116 -1.32 28.89 -6.49
N ARG A 117 -2.12 29.86 -6.97
CA ARG A 117 -3.10 30.59 -6.18
C ARG A 117 -4.37 29.76 -5.99
N PRO A 118 -4.73 29.34 -4.76
CA PRO A 118 -5.90 28.51 -4.52
C PRO A 118 -7.20 29.31 -4.54
N TYR A 119 -8.25 28.76 -5.16
CA TYR A 119 -9.59 29.35 -5.17
C TYR A 119 -10.68 28.33 -4.82
N LEU A 120 -11.59 28.71 -3.93
CA LEU A 120 -12.90 28.05 -3.81
C LEU A 120 -13.68 28.14 -5.13
N PRO A 121 -14.57 27.19 -5.48
CA PRO A 121 -15.42 27.29 -6.67
C PRO A 121 -16.09 28.66 -6.81
N SER A 122 -16.71 29.17 -5.74
CA SER A 122 -17.38 30.48 -5.70
C SER A 122 -16.45 31.69 -5.81
N LYS A 123 -15.15 31.50 -5.57
CA LYS A 123 -14.12 32.54 -5.67
C LYS A 123 -13.24 32.39 -6.92
N THR A 124 -13.54 31.43 -7.79
CA THR A 124 -12.81 31.24 -9.04
C THR A 124 -12.96 32.49 -9.93
N PRO A 125 -11.84 33.12 -10.35
CA PRO A 125 -11.90 34.27 -11.23
C PRO A 125 -12.69 33.97 -12.51
N PRO A 126 -13.53 34.91 -13.00
CA PRO A 126 -14.43 34.67 -14.13
C PRO A 126 -13.75 34.07 -15.37
N GLY A 127 -12.53 34.50 -15.70
CA GLY A 127 -11.77 33.97 -16.84
C GLY A 127 -11.40 32.48 -16.72
N LEU A 128 -11.31 31.96 -15.49
CA LEU A 128 -10.85 30.59 -15.23
C LEU A 128 -11.99 29.59 -15.02
N ARG A 129 -13.23 30.06 -14.82
CA ARG A 129 -14.37 29.21 -14.42
C ARG A 129 -14.63 28.07 -15.40
N GLU A 130 -14.65 28.40 -16.69
CA GLU A 130 -14.93 27.41 -17.73
C GLU A 130 -13.78 26.41 -17.91
N LEU A 131 -12.52 26.87 -17.82
CA LEU A 131 -11.36 25.97 -17.85
C LEU A 131 -11.37 25.01 -16.66
N ARG A 132 -11.64 25.51 -15.45
CA ARG A 132 -11.77 24.67 -14.24
C ARG A 132 -12.85 23.61 -14.42
N ARG A 133 -14.03 24.00 -14.94
CA ARG A 133 -15.15 23.09 -15.17
C ARG A 133 -14.80 22.02 -16.21
N ARG A 134 -14.10 22.40 -17.29
CA ARG A 134 -13.69 21.48 -18.35
C ARG A 134 -12.65 20.48 -17.86
N GLU A 135 -11.59 20.94 -17.17
CA GLU A 135 -10.58 20.04 -16.59
C GLU A 135 -11.22 19.03 -15.66
N LEU A 136 -12.14 19.46 -14.78
CA LEU A 136 -12.88 18.53 -13.90
C LEU A 136 -13.72 17.51 -14.67
N LYS A 137 -14.31 17.90 -15.82
CA LYS A 137 -15.07 16.99 -16.66
C LYS A 137 -14.16 15.96 -17.34
N GLU A 138 -13.00 16.39 -17.83
CA GLU A 138 -12.00 15.52 -18.45
C GLU A 138 -11.44 14.51 -17.44
N LEU A 139 -11.11 14.96 -16.22
CA LEU A 139 -10.64 14.09 -15.13
C LEU A 139 -11.68 13.08 -14.66
N ARG A 140 -12.99 13.32 -14.84
CA ARG A 140 -14.03 12.29 -14.56
C ARG A 140 -14.15 11.27 -15.68
N GLY A 141 -13.76 11.63 -16.91
CA GLY A 141 -13.97 10.80 -18.09
C GLY A 141 -15.46 10.55 -18.41
N SER A 142 -15.72 9.49 -19.18
CA SER A 142 -17.06 9.12 -19.67
C SER A 142 -17.75 8.03 -18.85
N GLY A 143 -17.07 7.39 -17.90
CA GLY A 143 -17.57 6.21 -17.19
C GLY A 143 -17.62 4.93 -18.02
N THR A 144 -17.04 4.94 -19.22
CA THR A 144 -17.13 3.83 -20.19
C THR A 144 -15.84 3.68 -20.98
N GLY A 145 -15.63 2.49 -21.54
CA GLY A 145 -14.49 2.18 -22.41
C GLY A 145 -13.25 1.71 -21.65
N VAL A 146 -12.33 1.09 -22.39
CA VAL A 146 -11.04 0.61 -21.85
C VAL A 146 -10.12 1.81 -21.67
N ARG A 147 -9.58 1.97 -20.45
CA ARG A 147 -8.64 3.04 -20.12
C ARG A 147 -7.29 2.78 -20.80
N LYS A 148 -6.70 3.84 -21.34
CA LYS A 148 -5.36 3.80 -21.94
C LYS A 148 -4.34 4.33 -20.95
N ILE A 149 -3.10 3.87 -21.03
CA ILE A 149 -2.00 4.34 -20.16
C ILE A 149 -1.78 5.86 -20.21
N THR A 150 -2.21 6.53 -21.28
CA THR A 150 -2.11 7.98 -21.45
C THR A 150 -3.28 8.76 -20.85
N ASP A 151 -4.35 8.08 -20.42
CA ASP A 151 -5.55 8.70 -19.87
C ASP A 151 -5.31 9.22 -18.45
N ARG A 152 -6.00 10.31 -18.10
CA ARG A 152 -5.96 10.94 -16.76
C ARG A 152 -7.30 10.88 -16.02
N ALA A 153 -8.14 9.93 -16.42
CA ALA A 153 -9.48 9.85 -15.90
C ALA A 153 -9.50 9.04 -14.59
N TYR A 154 -10.20 9.57 -13.60
CA TYR A 154 -10.44 8.97 -12.30
C TYR A 154 -11.88 8.53 -12.22
N ASP A 155 -12.08 7.27 -11.86
CA ASP A 155 -13.40 6.69 -11.71
C ASP A 155 -13.39 5.57 -10.68
N TYR A 156 -14.57 5.10 -10.29
CA TYR A 156 -14.72 4.02 -9.32
C TYR A 156 -15.05 2.70 -10.02
N ASP A 157 -14.51 1.62 -9.46
CA ASP A 157 -14.95 0.26 -9.76
C ASP A 157 -14.92 -0.57 -8.46
N VAL A 158 -15.46 -1.78 -8.53
CA VAL A 158 -15.38 -2.78 -7.45
C VAL A 158 -14.16 -3.69 -7.67
N TYR A 159 -13.71 -4.39 -6.63
CA TYR A 159 -12.69 -5.43 -6.73
C TYR A 159 -13.23 -6.69 -7.44
N ASN A 160 -13.47 -6.59 -8.74
CA ASN A 160 -13.88 -7.68 -9.63
C ASN A 160 -12.72 -8.20 -10.51
N ASP A 161 -11.51 -7.73 -10.24
CA ASP A 161 -10.29 -7.88 -11.04
C ASP A 161 -9.21 -8.74 -10.34
N LEU A 162 -9.49 -9.23 -9.13
CA LEU A 162 -8.54 -10.06 -8.36
C LEU A 162 -8.46 -11.51 -8.84
N GLY A 163 -9.52 -12.01 -9.46
CA GLY A 163 -9.61 -13.40 -9.95
C GLY A 163 -9.33 -13.51 -11.43
N ASN A 164 -8.86 -14.67 -11.88
CA ASN A 164 -8.69 -14.97 -13.30
C ASN A 164 -9.47 -16.26 -13.64
N PRO A 165 -10.78 -16.17 -13.92
CA PRO A 165 -11.61 -17.36 -14.18
C PRO A 165 -11.37 -17.98 -15.55
N ASP A 166 -10.87 -17.21 -16.52
CA ASP A 166 -10.64 -17.65 -17.91
C ASP A 166 -9.35 -18.47 -18.07
N LYS A 167 -8.38 -18.26 -17.17
CA LYS A 167 -7.13 -19.01 -17.12
C LYS A 167 -7.13 -19.88 -15.86
N GLY A 168 -6.72 -21.14 -15.97
CA GLY A 168 -6.65 -22.06 -14.81
C GLY A 168 -5.65 -21.58 -13.73
N ALA A 169 -5.34 -22.44 -12.76
CA ALA A 169 -4.50 -22.13 -11.58
C ALA A 169 -2.99 -21.85 -11.85
N GLY A 170 -2.62 -21.36 -13.04
CA GLY A 170 -1.23 -21.04 -13.41
C GLY A 170 -0.75 -19.72 -12.80
N VAL A 171 0.51 -19.69 -12.36
CA VAL A 171 1.19 -18.45 -11.94
C VAL A 171 1.63 -17.67 -13.18
N GLU A 172 1.10 -16.46 -13.34
CA GLU A 172 1.46 -15.49 -14.39
C GLU A 172 1.97 -14.18 -13.75
N TYR A 173 2.79 -13.45 -14.51
CA TYR A 173 3.17 -12.09 -14.13
C TYR A 173 1.94 -11.18 -14.25
N PRO A 174 1.66 -10.30 -13.26
CA PRO A 174 0.49 -9.45 -13.32
C PRO A 174 0.53 -8.55 -14.57
N GLU A 175 -0.60 -8.46 -15.28
CA GLU A 175 -0.74 -7.50 -16.38
C GLU A 175 -0.72 -6.07 -15.83
N PRO A 176 -0.26 -5.07 -16.61
CA PRO A 176 -0.26 -3.69 -16.17
C PRO A 176 -1.68 -3.22 -15.87
N ILE A 177 -1.96 -2.93 -14.60
CA ILE A 177 -3.24 -2.35 -14.17
C ILE A 177 -3.18 -0.85 -14.45
N TYR A 178 -4.19 -0.33 -15.14
CA TYR A 178 -4.28 1.09 -15.41
C TYR A 178 -4.33 1.91 -14.12
N VAL A 179 -3.50 2.95 -14.07
CA VAL A 179 -3.67 4.11 -13.19
C VAL A 179 -3.64 5.37 -14.07
N SER A 180 -4.24 6.47 -13.59
CA SER A 180 -4.11 7.77 -14.25
C SER A 180 -2.65 8.09 -14.53
N ARG A 181 -2.33 8.60 -15.72
CA ARG A 181 -0.93 8.78 -16.18
C ARG A 181 -0.04 9.55 -15.19
N ASP A 182 -0.62 10.50 -14.45
CA ASP A 182 0.12 11.30 -13.47
C ASP A 182 0.30 10.60 -12.10
N GLU A 183 -0.41 9.49 -11.85
CA GLU A 183 -0.30 8.65 -10.64
C GLU A 183 0.59 7.42 -10.85
N GLU A 184 1.02 7.18 -12.10
CA GLU A 184 1.98 6.14 -12.38
C GLU A 184 3.29 6.44 -11.64
N PHE A 185 3.85 5.42 -11.00
CA PHE A 185 5.11 5.57 -10.29
C PHE A 185 6.21 6.06 -11.24
N GLU A 186 7.05 6.96 -10.73
CA GLU A 186 8.31 7.31 -11.36
C GLU A 186 9.15 6.03 -11.61
N GLU A 187 9.96 6.04 -12.65
CA GLU A 187 10.72 4.86 -13.10
C GLU A 187 11.48 4.15 -11.96
N GLY A 188 12.14 4.91 -11.08
CA GLY A 188 12.88 4.34 -9.94
C GLY A 188 11.99 3.64 -8.91
N LYS A 189 10.76 4.11 -8.69
CA LYS A 189 9.78 3.43 -7.81
C LYS A 189 9.19 2.19 -8.49
N ASN A 190 8.99 2.23 -9.81
CA ASN A 190 8.57 1.08 -10.60
C ASN A 190 9.60 -0.06 -10.59
N GLU A 191 10.90 0.26 -10.60
CA GLU A 191 11.96 -0.74 -10.44
C GLU A 191 11.87 -1.44 -9.07
N MET A 192 11.71 -0.68 -7.97
CA MET A 192 11.54 -1.25 -6.63
C MET A 192 10.28 -2.14 -6.51
N LEU A 193 9.16 -1.72 -7.10
CA LEU A 193 7.93 -2.52 -7.11
C LEU A 193 8.08 -3.79 -7.93
N SER A 194 8.81 -3.74 -9.05
CA SER A 194 9.12 -4.91 -9.86
C SER A 194 9.97 -5.91 -9.07
N GLU A 195 10.97 -5.44 -8.30
CA GLU A 195 11.72 -6.29 -7.37
C GLU A 195 10.82 -6.91 -6.30
N GLY A 196 9.91 -6.13 -5.73
CA GLY A 196 8.91 -6.60 -4.76
C GLY A 196 7.97 -7.65 -5.34
N ALA A 197 7.48 -7.47 -6.57
CA ALA A 197 6.63 -8.41 -7.28
C ALA A 197 7.36 -9.72 -7.58
N ILE A 198 8.65 -9.67 -7.94
CA ILE A 198 9.49 -10.85 -8.11
C ILE A 198 9.63 -11.61 -6.78
N LYS A 199 9.91 -10.90 -5.67
CA LYS A 199 9.95 -11.51 -4.33
C LYS A 199 8.61 -12.15 -3.94
N ALA A 200 7.49 -11.48 -4.23
CA ALA A 200 6.15 -12.01 -4.00
C ALA A 200 5.90 -13.30 -4.78
N LEU A 201 6.29 -13.34 -6.06
CA LEU A 201 6.16 -14.51 -6.91
C LEU A 201 7.04 -15.67 -6.43
N LEU A 202 8.22 -15.41 -5.85
CA LEU A 202 9.06 -16.44 -5.24
C LEU A 202 8.35 -17.18 -4.09
N HIS A 203 7.46 -16.53 -3.34
CA HIS A 203 6.68 -17.20 -2.30
C HIS A 203 5.74 -18.29 -2.85
N ASN A 204 5.35 -18.25 -4.12
CA ASN A 204 4.57 -19.35 -4.72
C ASN A 204 5.40 -20.63 -4.92
N PHE A 205 6.73 -20.51 -4.85
CA PHE A 205 7.68 -21.61 -5.01
C PHE A 205 8.33 -22.03 -3.69
N MET A 206 7.66 -21.80 -2.54
CA MET A 206 8.16 -22.22 -1.21
C MET A 206 8.72 -23.65 -1.19
N PRO A 207 8.09 -24.67 -1.80
CA PRO A 207 8.66 -26.03 -1.81
C PRO A 207 10.04 -26.10 -2.49
N LEU A 208 10.25 -25.33 -3.56
CA LEU A 208 11.53 -25.27 -4.25
C LEU A 208 12.56 -24.45 -3.46
N LEU A 209 12.15 -23.37 -2.81
CA LEU A 209 13.00 -22.58 -1.90
C LEU A 209 13.50 -23.42 -0.73
N VAL A 210 12.61 -24.19 -0.09
CA VAL A 210 12.97 -25.13 0.98
C VAL A 210 13.96 -26.17 0.47
N SER A 211 13.74 -26.74 -0.72
CA SER A 211 14.66 -27.72 -1.31
C SER A 211 16.06 -27.19 -1.64
N SER A 212 16.21 -25.86 -1.75
CA SER A 212 17.51 -25.22 -1.99
C SER A 212 18.33 -25.09 -0.71
N VAL A 213 17.68 -25.00 0.45
CA VAL A 213 18.33 -24.91 1.76
C VAL A 213 18.43 -26.27 2.44
N SER A 214 17.44 -27.13 2.24
CA SER A 214 17.38 -28.49 2.78
C SER A 214 17.16 -29.48 1.63
N PRO A 215 18.24 -30.02 1.01
CA PRO A 215 18.14 -30.86 -0.19
C PRO A 215 17.34 -32.16 0.01
N ASP A 216 17.34 -32.69 1.25
CA ASP A 216 16.76 -33.99 1.60
C ASP A 216 15.36 -33.88 2.24
N SER A 217 14.84 -32.66 2.44
CA SER A 217 13.55 -32.40 3.08
C SER A 217 12.66 -31.49 2.23
N ARG A 218 11.34 -31.72 2.28
CA ARG A 218 10.35 -30.80 1.73
C ARG A 218 9.98 -29.67 2.71
N ASP A 219 10.45 -29.77 3.95
CA ASP A 219 10.20 -28.86 5.06
C ASP A 219 11.50 -28.34 5.69
N PHE A 220 11.45 -27.19 6.38
CA PHE A 220 12.56 -26.73 7.21
C PHE A 220 12.78 -27.71 8.38
N ALA A 221 13.99 -28.25 8.50
CA ALA A 221 14.34 -29.22 9.54
C ALA A 221 14.65 -28.54 10.89
N GLY A 222 14.97 -27.25 10.87
CA GLY A 222 15.15 -26.45 12.08
C GLY A 222 15.35 -24.96 11.80
N PHE A 223 15.49 -24.17 12.87
CA PHE A 223 15.64 -22.71 12.74
C PHE A 223 16.87 -22.28 11.94
N HIS A 224 17.93 -23.09 11.91
CA HIS A 224 19.12 -22.79 11.12
C HIS A 224 18.82 -22.67 9.61
N ASP A 225 17.90 -23.49 9.09
CA ASP A 225 17.52 -23.42 7.68
C ASP A 225 16.83 -22.09 7.36
N VAL A 226 16.05 -21.55 8.31
CA VAL A 226 15.45 -20.21 8.18
C VAL A 226 16.52 -19.13 8.23
N ASP A 227 17.52 -19.26 9.11
CA ASP A 227 18.62 -18.28 9.21
C ASP A 227 19.46 -18.21 7.93
N ASN A 228 19.61 -19.34 7.24
CA ASN A 228 20.40 -19.44 6.02
C ASN A 228 19.80 -18.59 4.88
N LEU A 229 18.50 -18.30 4.91
CA LEU A 229 17.86 -17.35 3.98
C LEU A 229 18.48 -15.95 4.05
N PHE A 230 18.98 -15.53 5.21
CA PHE A 230 19.54 -14.20 5.45
C PHE A 230 21.07 -14.16 5.43
N LYS A 231 21.73 -15.27 5.76
CA LYS A 231 23.20 -15.33 5.86
C LYS A 231 23.85 -15.81 4.57
N GLU A 232 23.48 -17.00 4.13
CA GLU A 232 24.08 -17.70 2.99
C GLU A 232 23.32 -17.41 1.70
N GLY A 233 22.01 -17.18 1.79
CA GLY A 233 21.14 -16.93 0.65
C GLY A 233 20.68 -18.22 -0.04
N LEU A 234 19.78 -18.06 -1.00
CA LEU A 234 19.18 -19.15 -1.76
C LEU A 234 20.01 -19.43 -3.01
N ARG A 235 20.48 -20.67 -3.16
CA ARG A 235 20.99 -21.17 -4.44
C ARG A 235 19.80 -21.48 -5.36
N LEU A 236 19.63 -20.68 -6.40
CA LEU A 236 18.57 -20.90 -7.39
C LEU A 236 18.91 -22.15 -8.23
N LYS A 237 18.19 -23.26 -8.05
CA LYS A 237 18.34 -24.46 -8.89
C LYS A 237 17.94 -24.14 -10.34
N GLN A 238 18.52 -24.85 -11.32
CA GLN A 238 18.25 -24.68 -12.75
C GLN A 238 16.75 -24.69 -13.09
N ALA A 239 15.94 -25.54 -12.44
CA ALA A 239 14.50 -25.60 -12.66
C ALA A 239 13.74 -24.33 -12.21
N LEU A 240 14.18 -23.70 -11.12
CA LEU A 240 13.62 -22.41 -10.67
C LEU A 240 14.07 -21.28 -11.60
N HIS A 241 15.33 -21.36 -12.06
CA HIS A 241 15.87 -20.46 -13.07
C HIS A 241 15.05 -20.53 -14.37
N ASP A 242 14.75 -21.72 -14.89
CA ASP A 242 13.97 -21.85 -16.13
C ASP A 242 12.53 -21.35 -15.97
N GLN A 243 11.88 -21.59 -14.82
CA GLN A 243 10.50 -21.15 -14.58
C GLN A 243 10.37 -19.64 -14.32
N LEU A 244 11.30 -19.01 -13.59
CA LEU A 244 11.28 -17.57 -13.35
C LEU A 244 11.78 -16.78 -14.57
N PHE A 245 12.88 -17.20 -15.19
CA PHE A 245 13.52 -16.40 -16.25
C PHE A 245 12.85 -16.56 -17.63
N GLN A 246 12.12 -17.65 -17.90
CA GLN A 246 11.30 -17.74 -19.12
C GLN A 246 9.99 -16.94 -19.01
N LYS A 247 9.46 -16.73 -17.80
CA LYS A 247 8.17 -16.07 -17.58
C LYS A 247 8.27 -14.60 -17.17
N ILE A 248 9.43 -14.13 -16.73
CA ILE A 248 9.60 -12.77 -16.20
C ILE A 248 10.78 -12.08 -16.91
N PRO A 249 10.52 -11.16 -17.85
CA PRO A 249 11.54 -10.55 -18.70
C PRO A 249 12.65 -9.77 -17.96
N PHE A 250 12.37 -9.25 -16.76
CA PHE A 250 13.24 -8.30 -16.04
C PHE A 250 14.25 -8.95 -15.08
N VAL A 251 14.14 -10.24 -14.77
CA VAL A 251 15.00 -10.94 -13.79
C VAL A 251 16.45 -11.06 -14.28
N ARG A 252 16.72 -10.86 -15.58
CA ARG A 252 18.07 -10.90 -16.16
C ARG A 252 19.07 -9.95 -15.50
N LYS A 253 18.63 -8.80 -14.97
CA LYS A 253 19.53 -7.82 -14.30
C LYS A 253 20.12 -8.32 -12.97
N ILE A 254 19.47 -9.27 -12.27
CA ILE A 254 19.94 -9.78 -10.97
C ILE A 254 21.19 -10.65 -11.12
N GLN A 255 21.38 -11.25 -12.31
CA GLN A 255 22.47 -12.19 -12.59
C GLN A 255 23.84 -11.53 -12.77
N GLU A 256 23.90 -10.22 -13.05
CA GLU A 256 25.16 -9.59 -13.45
C GLU A 256 26.10 -9.26 -12.25
N ASN A 257 25.62 -9.30 -11.00
CA ASN A 257 26.41 -8.81 -9.84
C ASN A 257 26.62 -9.79 -8.66
N SER A 258 26.08 -11.02 -8.70
CA SER A 258 26.36 -12.02 -7.65
C SER A 258 26.23 -13.44 -8.22
N GLU A 259 26.91 -14.42 -7.62
CA GLU A 259 27.05 -15.82 -8.08
C GLU A 259 25.74 -16.64 -8.14
N GLY A 260 24.61 -16.07 -8.57
CA GLY A 260 23.31 -16.73 -8.64
C GLY A 260 22.63 -16.97 -7.28
N LEU A 261 23.09 -16.30 -6.22
CA LEU A 261 22.52 -16.39 -4.87
C LEU A 261 21.58 -15.23 -4.56
N LEU A 262 20.32 -15.54 -4.24
CA LEU A 262 19.35 -14.56 -3.75
C LEU A 262 19.35 -14.56 -2.22
N ARG A 263 19.87 -13.49 -1.60
CA ARG A 263 19.96 -13.37 -0.14
C ARG A 263 19.01 -12.28 0.36
N TYR A 264 18.25 -12.59 1.41
CA TYR A 264 17.40 -11.60 2.09
C TYR A 264 18.20 -10.77 3.10
N ASP A 265 17.78 -9.54 3.33
CA ASP A 265 18.32 -8.72 4.42
C ASP A 265 18.00 -9.35 5.78
N THR A 266 18.95 -9.32 6.71
CA THR A 266 18.75 -9.83 8.07
C THR A 266 17.74 -8.97 8.83
N PRO A 267 16.62 -9.53 9.35
CA PRO A 267 15.62 -8.78 10.11
C PRO A 267 16.20 -8.15 11.38
N ASP A 268 15.79 -6.91 11.70
CA ASP A 268 16.30 -6.14 12.84
C ASP A 268 16.21 -6.88 14.18
N ILE A 269 15.12 -7.61 14.38
CA ILE A 269 14.87 -8.38 15.62
C ILE A 269 15.94 -9.45 15.88
N ILE A 270 16.56 -10.02 14.85
CA ILE A 270 17.60 -11.05 15.00
C ILE A 270 19.02 -10.52 14.80
N LYS A 271 19.20 -9.23 14.49
CA LYS A 271 20.54 -8.63 14.25
C LYS A 271 21.45 -8.69 15.47
N LYS A 272 20.88 -8.47 16.67
CA LYS A 272 21.64 -8.45 17.94
C LYS A 272 21.50 -9.75 18.72
N ASP A 273 20.29 -10.25 18.85
CA ASP A 273 19.98 -11.50 19.55
C ASP A 273 19.12 -12.39 18.65
N LYS A 274 19.71 -13.49 18.21
CA LYS A 274 19.11 -14.46 17.28
C LYS A 274 17.82 -15.09 17.81
N PHE A 275 17.67 -15.19 19.13
CA PHE A 275 16.55 -15.86 19.77
C PHE A 275 15.61 -14.87 20.48
N ALA A 276 15.79 -13.57 20.27
CA ALA A 276 14.96 -12.53 20.90
C ALA A 276 13.46 -12.77 20.67
N TRP A 277 13.10 -13.19 19.45
CA TRP A 277 11.72 -13.44 19.02
C TRP A 277 11.02 -14.60 19.75
N LEU A 278 11.75 -15.52 20.40
CA LEU A 278 11.16 -16.61 21.19
C LEU A 278 10.75 -16.18 22.60
N ARG A 279 11.23 -15.03 23.08
CA ARG A 279 11.04 -14.57 24.45
C ARG A 279 9.66 -13.97 24.64
N ASP A 280 9.09 -14.13 25.83
CA ASP A 280 7.74 -13.69 26.15
C ASP A 280 7.61 -12.17 26.26
N ASP A 281 8.65 -11.50 26.74
CA ASP A 281 8.68 -10.04 26.80
C ASP A 281 8.74 -9.41 25.40
N GLU A 282 9.46 -10.02 24.44
CA GLU A 282 9.48 -9.54 23.06
C GLU A 282 8.14 -9.79 22.37
N PHE A 283 7.52 -10.96 22.58
CA PHE A 283 6.17 -11.24 22.11
C PHE A 283 5.15 -10.21 22.63
N ALA A 284 5.18 -9.89 23.93
CA ALA A 284 4.29 -8.89 24.50
C ALA A 284 4.64 -7.45 24.09
N ARG A 285 5.94 -7.12 23.95
CA ARG A 285 6.39 -5.81 23.46
C ARG A 285 5.89 -5.55 22.04
N GLN A 286 5.86 -6.56 21.18
CA GLN A 286 5.37 -6.42 19.81
C GLN A 286 3.89 -6.06 19.71
N ALA A 287 3.07 -6.43 20.71
CA ALA A 287 1.68 -5.98 20.77
C ALA A 287 1.54 -4.44 20.94
N LEU A 288 2.57 -3.77 21.46
CA LEU A 288 2.61 -2.31 21.67
C LEU A 288 3.52 -1.57 20.69
N ALA A 289 4.60 -2.21 20.24
CA ALA A 289 5.68 -1.58 19.47
C ALA A 289 6.27 -2.53 18.43
N GLY A 290 5.46 -3.47 17.93
CA GLY A 290 5.76 -4.32 16.79
C GLY A 290 5.13 -3.76 15.51
N ILE A 291 4.87 -4.66 14.56
CA ILE A 291 4.28 -4.29 13.26
C ILE A 291 2.79 -3.96 13.36
N ASN A 292 2.10 -4.46 14.39
CA ASN A 292 0.65 -4.32 14.56
C ASN A 292 0.24 -3.77 15.94
N PRO A 293 0.66 -2.54 16.30
CA PRO A 293 0.52 -2.01 17.67
C PRO A 293 -0.88 -1.43 17.98
N VAL A 294 -1.91 -1.79 17.22
CA VAL A 294 -3.22 -1.11 17.24
C VAL A 294 -4.38 -1.98 17.72
N ASN A 295 -4.13 -3.27 17.99
CA ASN A 295 -5.18 -4.22 18.36
C ASN A 295 -5.25 -4.54 19.86
N ILE A 296 -4.22 -4.21 20.63
CA ILE A 296 -4.22 -4.48 22.07
C ILE A 296 -5.19 -3.54 22.79
N GLU A 297 -6.02 -4.11 23.65
CA GLU A 297 -7.02 -3.38 24.42
C GLU A 297 -6.92 -3.69 25.91
N ARG A 298 -7.38 -2.75 26.76
CA ARG A 298 -7.53 -3.01 28.19
C ARG A 298 -8.66 -4.00 28.40
N LEU A 299 -8.41 -5.05 29.18
CA LEU A 299 -9.44 -6.02 29.53
C LEU A 299 -10.50 -5.35 30.44
N GLN A 300 -11.76 -5.37 30.01
CA GLN A 300 -12.86 -4.71 30.73
C GLN A 300 -13.55 -5.64 31.74
N VAL A 301 -13.70 -6.91 31.38
CA VAL A 301 -14.40 -7.92 32.17
C VAL A 301 -13.60 -9.21 32.18
N PHE A 302 -13.67 -9.96 33.28
CA PHE A 302 -13.05 -11.27 33.39
C PHE A 302 -14.10 -12.31 33.84
N PRO A 303 -14.15 -13.50 33.20
CA PRO A 303 -13.40 -13.89 32.00
C PRO A 303 -13.78 -13.04 30.77
N PRO A 304 -12.94 -12.98 29.72
CA PRO A 304 -13.30 -12.35 28.45
C PRO A 304 -14.59 -12.95 27.87
N VAL A 305 -15.41 -12.13 27.21
CA VAL A 305 -16.71 -12.54 26.65
C VAL A 305 -16.76 -12.18 25.16
N SER A 306 -17.12 -13.16 24.33
CA SER A 306 -17.34 -12.99 22.89
C SER A 306 -18.59 -12.15 22.61
N LYS A 307 -18.53 -11.34 21.55
CA LYS A 307 -19.64 -10.54 21.03
C LYS A 307 -20.41 -11.26 19.91
N LEU A 308 -19.97 -12.46 19.52
CA LEU A 308 -20.62 -13.27 18.51
C LEU A 308 -21.95 -13.84 19.03
N ASP A 309 -22.90 -14.05 18.13
CA ASP A 309 -24.22 -14.60 18.46
C ASP A 309 -24.10 -15.98 19.13
N PRO A 310 -24.49 -16.15 20.40
CA PRO A 310 -24.39 -17.44 21.09
C PRO A 310 -25.22 -18.55 20.48
N ALA A 311 -26.28 -18.24 19.73
CA ALA A 311 -27.09 -19.25 19.03
C ALA A 311 -26.29 -19.92 17.90
N VAL A 312 -25.37 -19.20 17.28
CA VAL A 312 -24.49 -19.69 16.20
C VAL A 312 -23.13 -20.12 16.77
N TYR A 313 -22.60 -19.33 17.69
CA TYR A 313 -21.24 -19.40 18.21
C TYR A 313 -21.15 -19.96 19.65
N GLY A 314 -22.22 -20.56 20.18
CA GLY A 314 -22.23 -21.22 21.48
C GLY A 314 -21.95 -20.28 22.66
N PRO A 315 -21.64 -20.82 23.86
CA PRO A 315 -21.42 -20.00 25.05
C PRO A 315 -20.30 -18.95 24.84
N PRO A 316 -20.60 -17.67 25.09
CA PRO A 316 -19.70 -16.56 24.75
C PRO A 316 -18.51 -16.43 25.70
N GLU A 317 -18.56 -17.05 26.87
CA GLU A 317 -17.52 -16.95 27.90
C GLU A 317 -16.22 -17.66 27.47
N SER A 318 -15.09 -17.01 27.72
CA SER A 318 -13.76 -17.62 27.57
C SER A 318 -13.57 -18.79 28.55
N ALA A 319 -12.77 -19.77 28.14
CA ALA A 319 -12.31 -20.85 29.01
C ALA A 319 -11.19 -20.43 29.97
N ILE A 320 -10.66 -19.20 29.86
CA ILE A 320 -9.65 -18.69 30.78
C ILE A 320 -10.31 -18.43 32.15
N THR A 321 -9.93 -19.23 33.14
CA THR A 321 -10.37 -19.08 34.53
C THR A 321 -9.33 -18.35 35.39
N GLU A 322 -9.72 -17.94 36.59
CA GLU A 322 -8.84 -17.24 37.54
C GLU A 322 -7.61 -18.07 37.92
N GLU A 323 -7.75 -19.39 38.07
CA GLU A 323 -6.66 -20.29 38.42
C GLU A 323 -5.53 -20.29 37.38
N HIS A 324 -5.84 -20.03 36.10
CA HIS A 324 -4.83 -19.95 35.05
C HIS A 324 -3.92 -18.73 35.21
N ILE A 325 -4.46 -17.60 35.68
CA ILE A 325 -3.76 -16.32 35.63
C ILE A 325 -3.28 -15.82 36.99
N ILE A 326 -3.88 -16.25 38.10
CA ILE A 326 -3.62 -15.69 39.43
C ILE A 326 -2.14 -15.74 39.82
N GLY A 327 -1.43 -16.82 39.46
CA GLY A 327 0.01 -16.98 39.72
C GLY A 327 0.91 -16.03 38.93
N ASN A 328 0.37 -15.26 37.99
CA ASN A 328 1.10 -14.35 37.11
C ASN A 328 0.81 -12.86 37.38
N LEU A 329 0.02 -12.54 38.41
CA LEU A 329 -0.44 -11.18 38.72
C LEU A 329 0.36 -10.49 39.83
N ASP A 330 1.61 -10.91 40.07
CA ASP A 330 2.51 -10.35 41.09
C ASP A 330 1.85 -10.25 42.50
N GLY A 331 1.03 -11.24 42.85
CA GLY A 331 0.32 -11.33 44.13
C GLY A 331 -1.01 -10.57 44.20
N MET A 332 -1.43 -9.90 43.13
CA MET A 332 -2.75 -9.26 43.04
C MET A 332 -3.85 -10.29 42.76
N SER A 333 -5.07 -10.01 43.23
CA SER A 333 -6.27 -10.69 42.72
C SER A 333 -6.63 -10.20 41.31
N VAL A 334 -7.42 -10.99 40.58
CA VAL A 334 -7.91 -10.60 39.24
C VAL A 334 -8.68 -9.28 39.30
N GLN A 335 -9.54 -9.11 40.31
CA GLN A 335 -10.35 -7.91 40.47
C GLN A 335 -9.49 -6.66 40.71
N GLN A 336 -8.47 -6.75 41.58
CA GLN A 336 -7.52 -5.66 41.77
C GLN A 336 -6.75 -5.32 40.48
N ALA A 337 -6.34 -6.33 39.72
CA ALA A 337 -5.64 -6.12 38.46
C ALA A 337 -6.54 -5.44 37.40
N LEU A 338 -7.84 -5.72 37.37
CA LEU A 338 -8.82 -5.01 36.53
C LEU A 338 -8.99 -3.55 36.98
N GLU A 339 -9.19 -3.32 38.28
CA GLU A 339 -9.40 -1.98 38.86
C GLU A 339 -8.18 -1.06 38.67
N GLU A 340 -6.97 -1.62 38.79
CA GLU A 340 -5.72 -0.91 38.57
C GLU A 340 -5.32 -0.81 37.08
N ASN A 341 -6.17 -1.26 36.15
CA ASN A 341 -5.91 -1.22 34.70
C ASN A 341 -4.63 -1.97 34.28
N LYS A 342 -4.36 -3.11 34.92
CA LYS A 342 -3.16 -3.92 34.68
C LYS A 342 -3.39 -5.12 33.76
N LEU A 343 -4.64 -5.42 33.37
CA LEU A 343 -4.94 -6.49 32.43
C LEU A 343 -5.25 -5.96 31.04
N TYR A 344 -4.61 -6.56 30.04
CA TYR A 344 -4.75 -6.23 28.62
C TYR A 344 -4.99 -7.49 27.81
N MET A 345 -5.52 -7.34 26.60
CA MET A 345 -5.88 -8.45 25.74
C MET A 345 -5.59 -8.14 24.27
N LEU A 346 -5.13 -9.18 23.54
CA LEU A 346 -5.30 -9.28 22.09
C LEU A 346 -6.39 -10.31 21.81
N ASP A 347 -7.50 -9.88 21.22
CA ASP A 347 -8.64 -10.73 20.90
C ASP A 347 -8.84 -10.88 19.40
N TYR A 348 -8.43 -12.02 18.87
CA TYR A 348 -8.66 -12.45 17.49
C TYR A 348 -9.75 -13.51 17.37
N HIS A 349 -10.37 -13.92 18.48
CA HIS A 349 -11.40 -14.96 18.47
C HIS A 349 -12.57 -14.54 17.59
N ASP A 350 -13.17 -13.38 17.87
CA ASP A 350 -14.38 -12.95 17.17
C ASP A 350 -14.12 -12.65 15.68
N ILE A 351 -12.90 -12.23 15.35
CA ILE A 351 -12.47 -11.94 13.97
C ILE A 351 -12.34 -13.24 13.16
N PHE A 352 -11.71 -14.27 13.73
CA PHE A 352 -11.43 -15.51 13.00
C PHE A 352 -12.56 -16.52 13.05
N MET A 353 -13.32 -16.58 14.15
CA MET A 353 -14.33 -17.62 14.37
C MET A 353 -15.28 -17.85 13.18
N PRO A 354 -15.82 -16.82 12.50
CA PRO A 354 -16.70 -17.01 11.34
C PRO A 354 -16.04 -17.71 10.14
N PHE A 355 -14.70 -17.77 10.08
CA PHE A 355 -13.94 -18.26 8.93
C PHE A 355 -13.20 -19.58 9.20
N LEU A 356 -13.11 -20.02 10.46
CA LEU A 356 -12.26 -21.15 10.85
C LEU A 356 -12.62 -22.45 10.14
N ASP A 357 -13.91 -22.77 9.97
CA ASP A 357 -14.32 -24.00 9.27
C ASP A 357 -13.79 -24.03 7.83
N ARG A 358 -13.95 -22.91 7.11
CA ARG A 358 -13.48 -22.76 5.73
C ARG A 358 -11.96 -22.78 5.63
N ILE A 359 -11.26 -22.20 6.59
CA ILE A 359 -9.80 -22.22 6.64
C ILE A 359 -9.31 -23.64 6.93
N ASN A 360 -9.93 -24.32 7.90
CA ASN A 360 -9.52 -25.63 8.38
C ASN A 360 -9.92 -26.77 7.42
N SER A 361 -10.88 -26.55 6.54
CA SER A 361 -11.23 -27.49 5.47
C SER A 361 -10.20 -27.51 4.32
N LEU A 362 -9.34 -26.51 4.22
CA LEU A 362 -8.28 -26.47 3.21
C LEU A 362 -7.14 -27.42 3.58
N ASP A 363 -6.62 -28.13 2.57
CA ASP A 363 -5.50 -29.04 2.76
C ASP A 363 -4.24 -28.29 3.25
N GLY A 364 -3.52 -28.90 4.20
CA GLY A 364 -2.33 -28.33 4.82
C GLY A 364 -2.55 -27.07 5.68
N ARG A 365 -3.80 -26.59 5.88
CA ARG A 365 -4.07 -25.36 6.65
C ARG A 365 -4.89 -25.64 7.90
N LYS A 366 -4.45 -25.08 9.03
CA LYS A 366 -5.15 -25.15 10.32
C LYS A 366 -4.97 -23.84 11.09
N ALA A 367 -6.04 -23.36 11.68
CA ALA A 367 -6.10 -22.11 12.44
C ALA A 367 -7.03 -22.26 13.66
N TYR A 368 -6.79 -21.40 14.64
CA TYR A 368 -7.61 -21.21 15.83
C TYR A 368 -8.04 -19.75 15.90
N GLY A 369 -9.17 -19.49 16.56
CA GLY A 369 -9.49 -18.18 17.08
C GLY A 369 -8.72 -17.99 18.38
N THR A 370 -7.91 -16.94 18.49
CA THR A 370 -7.00 -16.76 19.62
C THR A 370 -7.41 -15.60 20.53
N ARG A 371 -7.25 -15.78 21.84
CA ARG A 371 -7.22 -14.68 22.81
C ARG A 371 -5.95 -14.76 23.62
N THR A 372 -5.29 -13.63 23.82
CA THR A 372 -4.08 -13.54 24.63
C THR A 372 -4.27 -12.51 25.70
N LEU A 373 -4.06 -12.89 26.96
CA LEU A 373 -4.06 -11.95 28.08
C LEU A 373 -2.64 -11.54 28.42
N PHE A 374 -2.49 -10.27 28.78
CA PHE A 374 -1.25 -9.67 29.24
C PHE A 374 -1.46 -8.99 30.59
N PHE A 375 -0.43 -9.03 31.42
CA PHE A 375 -0.34 -8.28 32.67
C PHE A 375 0.71 -7.18 32.55
N LEU A 376 0.36 -5.96 32.98
CA LEU A 376 1.28 -4.84 33.10
C LEU A 376 2.01 -4.94 34.44
N THR A 377 3.29 -5.29 34.37
CA THR A 377 4.15 -5.44 35.53
C THR A 377 4.47 -4.08 36.16
N ALA A 378 4.91 -4.09 37.43
CA ALA A 378 5.42 -2.88 38.09
C ALA A 378 6.63 -2.25 37.37
N GLY A 379 7.37 -3.04 36.57
CA GLY A 379 8.47 -2.56 35.74
C GLY A 379 8.04 -1.81 34.47
N GLY A 380 6.74 -1.67 34.23
CA GLY A 380 6.20 -0.97 33.06
C GLY A 380 6.24 -1.78 31.76
N THR A 381 6.46 -3.10 31.84
CA THR A 381 6.45 -4.01 30.70
C THR A 381 5.23 -4.91 30.73
N LEU A 382 4.75 -5.29 29.54
CA LEU A 382 3.72 -6.32 29.41
C LEU A 382 4.34 -7.71 29.50
N LYS A 383 3.65 -8.60 30.22
CA LYS A 383 3.94 -10.02 30.33
C LYS A 383 2.75 -10.80 29.79
N PRO A 384 2.91 -11.74 28.84
CA PRO A 384 1.83 -12.62 28.42
C PRO A 384 1.54 -13.63 29.54
N ILE A 385 0.27 -13.81 29.92
CA ILE A 385 -0.11 -14.62 31.08
C ILE A 385 -1.05 -15.78 30.74
N ALA A 386 -1.76 -15.72 29.62
CA ALA A 386 -2.58 -16.81 29.12
C ALA A 386 -2.84 -16.66 27.62
N ILE A 387 -2.95 -17.79 26.92
CA ILE A 387 -3.42 -17.88 25.54
C ILE A 387 -4.55 -18.89 25.48
N GLU A 388 -5.71 -18.47 24.99
CA GLU A 388 -6.82 -19.35 24.64
C GLU A 388 -6.80 -19.63 23.13
N LEU A 389 -6.86 -20.91 22.77
CA LEU A 389 -7.08 -21.37 21.40
C LEU A 389 -8.49 -21.99 21.32
N CYS A 390 -9.32 -21.43 20.45
CA CYS A 390 -10.70 -21.89 20.21
C CYS A 390 -10.87 -22.44 18.80
N LEU A 391 -11.61 -23.54 18.70
CA LEU A 391 -12.12 -24.09 17.44
C LEU A 391 -13.64 -23.92 17.33
N PRO A 392 -14.18 -23.89 16.10
CA PRO A 392 -15.60 -24.08 15.87
C PRO A 392 -16.07 -25.47 16.34
N PRO A 393 -17.38 -25.68 16.55
CA PRO A 393 -17.92 -27.01 16.78
C PRO A 393 -17.57 -27.93 15.60
N MET A 394 -17.11 -29.15 15.87
CA MET A 394 -16.82 -30.11 14.79
C MET A 394 -18.08 -30.71 14.14
N THR A 395 -19.18 -30.78 14.90
CA THR A 395 -20.53 -31.19 14.50
C THR A 395 -21.54 -30.49 15.41
N ASP A 396 -22.82 -30.47 15.05
CA ASP A 396 -23.90 -29.86 15.87
C ASP A 396 -23.95 -30.43 17.30
N ASP A 397 -23.56 -31.70 17.47
CA ASP A 397 -23.55 -32.41 18.76
C ASP A 397 -22.21 -32.35 19.52
N CYS A 398 -21.14 -31.79 18.92
CA CYS A 398 -19.82 -31.71 19.55
C CYS A 398 -19.63 -30.40 20.32
N LYS A 399 -19.19 -30.52 21.58
CA LYS A 399 -18.73 -29.34 22.35
C LYS A 399 -17.50 -28.72 21.68
N ARG A 400 -17.46 -27.39 21.63
CA ARG A 400 -16.30 -26.63 21.12
C ARG A 400 -15.05 -26.99 21.89
N ALA A 401 -13.96 -27.25 21.17
CA ALA A 401 -12.65 -27.39 21.79
C ALA A 401 -12.08 -26.00 22.10
N LYS A 402 -12.02 -25.68 23.40
CA LYS A 402 -11.29 -24.53 23.94
C LYS A 402 -10.10 -25.07 24.75
N ARG A 403 -8.90 -24.54 24.50
CA ARG A 403 -7.69 -24.91 25.24
C ARG A 403 -7.01 -23.66 25.72
N VAL A 404 -6.68 -23.63 27.01
CA VAL A 404 -5.92 -22.54 27.63
C VAL A 404 -4.50 -23.01 27.88
N PHE A 405 -3.56 -22.16 27.53
CA PHE A 405 -2.13 -22.33 27.78
C PHE A 405 -1.66 -21.16 28.64
N THR A 406 -0.77 -21.45 29.57
CA THR A 406 -0.16 -20.48 30.48
C THR A 406 1.37 -20.53 30.32
N PRO A 407 2.10 -19.50 30.78
CA PRO A 407 3.57 -19.52 30.77
C PRO A 407 4.12 -20.82 31.38
N PRO A 408 5.16 -21.40 30.78
CA PRO A 408 5.54 -22.78 31.00
C PRO A 408 6.20 -23.01 32.37
N ALA A 409 5.93 -24.18 32.95
CA ALA A 409 6.58 -24.65 34.18
C ALA A 409 7.65 -25.72 33.92
N ASP A 410 7.64 -26.33 32.72
CA ASP A 410 8.50 -27.45 32.34
C ASP A 410 8.84 -27.47 30.84
N ALA A 411 9.65 -28.45 30.42
CA ALA A 411 10.13 -28.58 29.06
C ALA A 411 9.07 -29.05 28.04
N THR A 412 7.90 -29.56 28.45
CA THR A 412 6.81 -29.90 27.52
C THR A 412 5.88 -28.70 27.32
N SER A 413 5.52 -28.06 28.42
CA SER A 413 4.72 -26.84 28.43
C SER A 413 5.40 -25.69 27.69
N ILE A 414 6.73 -25.60 27.68
CA ILE A 414 7.44 -24.56 26.90
C ILE A 414 7.13 -24.65 25.41
N TRP A 415 7.15 -25.85 24.81
CA TRP A 415 6.91 -25.99 23.38
C TRP A 415 5.44 -25.82 23.04
N LEU A 416 4.53 -26.27 23.89
CA LEU A 416 3.09 -26.00 23.74
C LEU A 416 2.80 -24.50 23.81
N TRP A 417 3.46 -23.77 24.72
CA TRP A 417 3.37 -22.32 24.82
C TRP A 417 3.91 -21.61 23.58
N GLN A 418 5.06 -22.02 23.06
CA GLN A 418 5.61 -21.47 21.81
C GLN A 418 4.68 -21.71 20.61
N LEU A 419 4.06 -22.90 20.52
CA LEU A 419 3.05 -23.20 19.49
C LEU A 419 1.79 -22.33 19.65
N ALA A 420 1.33 -22.10 20.89
CA ALA A 420 0.21 -21.21 21.16
C ALA A 420 0.53 -19.76 20.70
N LYS A 421 1.73 -19.25 21.03
CA LYS A 421 2.21 -17.94 20.53
C LYS A 421 2.27 -17.90 19.01
N ALA A 422 2.74 -18.97 18.35
CA ALA A 422 2.77 -19.05 16.89
C ALA A 422 1.38 -18.91 16.26
N HIS A 423 0.34 -19.51 16.87
CA HIS A 423 -1.04 -19.31 16.43
C HIS A 423 -1.54 -17.87 16.62
N VAL A 424 -1.19 -17.24 17.75
CA VAL A 424 -1.51 -15.81 17.98
C VAL A 424 -0.82 -14.94 16.93
N CYS A 425 0.47 -15.14 16.68
CA CYS A 425 1.22 -14.42 15.64
C CYS A 425 0.65 -14.65 14.24
N SER A 426 0.14 -15.85 13.94
CA SER A 426 -0.51 -16.15 12.66
C SER A 426 -1.83 -15.38 12.50
N ASN A 427 -2.66 -15.31 13.55
CA ASN A 427 -3.86 -14.46 13.56
C ASN A 427 -3.49 -12.98 13.44
N ASP A 428 -2.53 -12.51 14.24
CA ASP A 428 -2.04 -11.14 14.26
C ASP A 428 -1.53 -10.71 12.88
N ALA A 429 -0.71 -11.53 12.23
CA ALA A 429 -0.20 -11.27 10.88
C ALA A 429 -1.34 -11.18 9.84
N GLY A 430 -2.37 -12.02 9.96
CA GLY A 430 -3.55 -11.96 9.09
C GLY A 430 -4.33 -10.66 9.25
N VAL A 431 -4.61 -10.24 10.49
CA VAL A 431 -5.28 -8.97 10.78
C VAL A 431 -4.42 -7.78 10.40
N HIS A 432 -3.13 -7.82 10.72
CA HIS A 432 -2.16 -6.82 10.33
C HIS A 432 -2.18 -6.60 8.82
N GLN A 433 -1.95 -7.65 8.01
CA GLN A 433 -1.81 -7.49 6.57
C GLN A 433 -3.12 -7.09 5.89
N LEU A 434 -4.24 -7.76 6.21
CA LEU A 434 -5.48 -7.59 5.47
C LEU A 434 -6.35 -6.44 5.99
N ILE A 435 -6.36 -6.23 7.30
CA ILE A 435 -7.27 -5.27 7.94
C ILE A 435 -6.53 -3.97 8.24
N ASN A 436 -5.49 -4.01 9.07
CA ASN A 436 -4.86 -2.79 9.58
C ASN A 436 -3.91 -2.14 8.56
N HIS A 437 -3.27 -2.94 7.70
CA HIS A 437 -2.38 -2.45 6.67
C HIS A 437 -3.15 -2.21 5.36
N TRP A 438 -3.71 -3.25 4.74
CA TRP A 438 -4.41 -3.11 3.46
C TRP A 438 -5.71 -2.29 3.58
N TYR A 439 -6.72 -2.79 4.30
CA TYR A 439 -8.04 -2.17 4.32
C TYR A 439 -8.07 -0.78 4.99
N ALA A 440 -7.41 -0.62 6.14
CA ALA A 440 -7.43 0.64 6.87
C ALA A 440 -6.62 1.72 6.14
N SER A 441 -5.44 1.41 5.59
CA SER A 441 -4.67 2.41 4.81
C SER A 441 -5.41 2.89 3.57
N LEU A 442 -6.16 2.00 2.90
CA LEU A 442 -7.02 2.38 1.77
C LEU A 442 -8.22 3.26 2.18
N ASN A 443 -8.72 3.13 3.41
CA ASN A 443 -9.89 3.89 3.89
C ASN A 443 -9.55 5.22 4.57
N ILE A 444 -8.29 5.47 4.93
CA ILE A 444 -7.87 6.73 5.57
C ILE A 444 -8.12 7.98 4.69
N PRO A 445 -8.07 7.94 3.34
CA PRO A 445 -8.50 9.08 2.52
C PRO A 445 -10.02 9.20 2.37
N ILE A 446 -10.78 8.10 2.52
CA ILE A 446 -12.20 8.02 2.16
C ILE A 446 -13.13 8.46 3.31
N GLN A 447 -12.64 8.46 4.55
CA GLN A 447 -13.38 8.91 5.74
C GLN A 447 -13.13 10.36 6.16
N ASN A 448 -12.19 11.08 5.53
CA ASN A 448 -12.19 12.55 5.64
C ASN A 448 -13.41 13.10 4.88
N SER A 449 -14.51 13.18 5.62
CA SER A 449 -15.83 13.75 5.26
C SER A 449 -15.75 15.19 4.72
N HIS A 450 -14.58 15.81 4.73
CA HIS A 450 -14.31 17.05 4.04
C HIS A 450 -14.14 16.93 2.53
N CYS A 451 -13.66 15.80 1.96
CA CYS A 451 -13.48 15.67 0.50
C CYS A 451 -14.77 15.31 -0.25
N ARG A 452 -15.73 14.60 0.36
CA ARG A 452 -17.01 14.28 -0.30
C ARG A 452 -17.86 15.50 -0.61
N ARG A 453 -17.76 16.58 0.18
CA ARG A 453 -18.54 17.80 -0.07
C ARG A 453 -18.09 18.63 -1.27
N TRP A 454 -16.87 18.45 -1.78
CA TRP A 454 -16.39 19.28 -2.90
C TRP A 454 -16.85 18.80 -4.28
N TRP A 455 -17.26 17.54 -4.38
CA TRP A 455 -17.67 16.94 -5.66
C TRP A 455 -19.19 16.90 -5.87
N GLN A 456 -20.00 17.18 -4.84
CA GLN A 456 -21.46 17.01 -4.88
C GLN A 456 -22.30 18.28 -4.71
N THR A 457 -21.77 19.49 -4.87
CA THR A 457 -22.63 20.69 -4.87
C THR A 457 -22.43 21.56 -6.09
N ASN A 458 -23.44 21.49 -6.97
CA ASN A 458 -23.89 22.38 -8.06
C ASN A 458 -22.96 22.62 -9.25
#